data_AF-A0AAW2XSH1-F1
#
_entry.id   AF-A0AAW2XSH1-F1
#
_cell.length_a   1.000
_cell.length_b   1.000
_cell.length_c   1.000
_cell.angle_alpha   90.00
_cell.angle_beta   90.00
_cell.angle_gamma   90.00
#
_symmetry.space_group_name_H-M   'P 1'
#
loop_
_entity.id
_entity.type
_entity.pdbx_description
1 polymer ?
#
loop_
_entity_poly.entity_id
_entity_poly.type
_entity_poly.pdbx_seq_one_letter_code
_entity_poly.pdbx_strand_id
1 'polypeptide(L)'
;MLECGLATHFVFSKDLKSMEDELCEAVYKDVSTIASTLEKFAHKPKLKEDSAWTRLDIINKCFSKKTVEDILSSLETEVLSCKHKWMVNAINSIKYASPTCLKIFLKSIREGRSSTVEECLRNDYIIVRHMLRRTLNNDFFEGSRAMFFDKDKRPKWKPPRLEEVSEEFVEKFFIDVDNDEDWNDLGLPDRNRKMKISKL
;
A
#
# COMPACT_ATOMS: atom_id res chain seq x y z
N MET A 1 -4.91 12.02 6.15
CA MET A 1 -4.99 11.80 4.70
C MET A 1 -4.60 13.05 3.95
N LEU A 2 -5.34 14.16 4.12
CA LEU A 2 -5.05 15.43 3.43
C LEU A 2 -3.60 15.92 3.61
N GLU A 3 -3.16 16.22 4.85
CA GLU A 3 -1.78 16.69 5.08
C GLU A 3 -0.71 15.69 4.60
N CYS A 4 -1.00 14.39 4.66
CA CYS A 4 -0.08 13.35 4.19
C CYS A 4 -0.11 13.15 2.66
N GLY A 5 -0.87 13.94 1.91
CA GLY A 5 -1.00 13.83 0.45
C GLY A 5 -1.81 12.63 -0.06
N LEU A 6 -2.53 11.92 0.81
CA LEU A 6 -3.34 10.75 0.42
C LEU A 6 -4.75 11.12 -0.06
N ALA A 7 -5.21 12.33 0.26
CA ALA A 7 -6.46 12.89 -0.22
C ALA A 7 -6.18 14.29 -0.77
N THR A 8 -6.94 14.71 -1.78
CA THR A 8 -6.80 16.05 -2.38
C THR A 8 -7.65 17.10 -1.67
N HIS A 9 -8.81 16.71 -1.13
CA HIS A 9 -9.75 17.61 -0.45
C HIS A 9 -10.28 16.96 0.84
N PHE A 10 -10.77 17.80 1.75
CA PHE A 10 -11.50 17.37 2.96
C PHE A 10 -12.86 18.06 2.99
N VAL A 11 -13.94 17.28 3.07
CA VAL A 11 -15.33 17.75 3.03
C VAL A 11 -16.07 17.14 4.22
N PHE A 12 -16.94 17.91 4.88
CA PHE A 12 -17.75 17.35 5.96
C PHE A 12 -18.83 16.43 5.39
N SER A 13 -19.12 15.32 6.08
CA SER A 13 -20.09 14.33 5.62
C SER A 13 -21.49 14.90 5.38
N LYS A 14 -21.89 15.94 6.11
CA LYS A 14 -23.18 16.64 5.93
C LYS A 14 -23.29 17.37 4.59
N ASP A 15 -22.17 17.75 4.00
CA ASP A 15 -22.10 18.57 2.78
C ASP A 15 -21.85 17.70 1.52
N LEU A 16 -21.55 16.40 1.71
CA LEU A 16 -21.28 15.47 0.60
C LEU A 16 -22.44 15.38 -0.39
N LYS A 17 -23.69 15.33 0.09
CA LYS A 17 -24.84 15.20 -0.80
C LYS A 17 -25.01 16.43 -1.70
N SER A 18 -24.89 17.62 -1.12
CA SER A 18 -24.93 18.89 -1.86
C SER A 18 -23.79 19.00 -2.87
N MET A 19 -22.59 18.54 -2.48
CA MET A 19 -21.44 18.50 -3.38
C MET A 19 -21.66 17.54 -4.56
N GLU A 20 -22.19 16.34 -4.31
CA GLU A 20 -22.53 15.39 -5.37
C GLU A 20 -23.55 15.97 -6.35
N ASP A 21 -24.61 16.60 -5.85
CA ASP A 21 -25.65 17.20 -6.68
C ASP A 21 -25.08 18.32 -7.58
N GLU A 22 -24.20 19.17 -7.04
CA GLU A 22 -23.52 20.21 -7.83
C GLU A 22 -22.49 19.64 -8.82
N LEU A 23 -21.82 18.55 -8.46
CA LEU A 23 -20.88 17.86 -9.36
C LEU A 23 -21.63 17.22 -10.54
N CYS A 24 -22.80 16.63 -10.33
CA CYS A 24 -23.63 16.08 -11.42
C CYS A 24 -23.94 17.14 -12.49
N GLU A 25 -24.23 18.38 -12.08
CA GLU A 25 -24.46 19.49 -13.01
C GLU A 25 -23.17 20.04 -13.64
N ALA A 26 -22.03 19.92 -12.93
CA ALA A 26 -20.73 20.41 -13.39
C ALA A 26 -20.04 19.50 -14.40
N VAL A 27 -20.24 18.18 -14.33
CA VAL A 27 -19.56 17.17 -15.18
C VAL A 27 -19.80 17.39 -16.67
N TYR A 28 -20.93 17.99 -17.05
CA TYR A 28 -21.27 18.27 -18.45
C TYR A 28 -20.59 19.51 -19.04
N LYS A 29 -19.84 20.28 -18.24
CA LYS A 29 -19.23 21.55 -18.67
C LYS A 29 -17.76 21.36 -19.02
N ASP A 30 -16.89 21.26 -18.01
CA ASP A 30 -15.45 21.07 -18.17
C ASP A 30 -14.76 20.65 -16.84
N VAL A 31 -13.48 20.29 -16.92
CA VAL A 31 -12.66 19.89 -15.76
C VAL A 31 -12.44 21.06 -14.77
N SER A 32 -12.41 22.30 -15.26
CA SER A 32 -12.18 23.49 -14.44
C SER A 32 -13.36 23.77 -13.49
N THR A 33 -14.58 23.49 -13.95
CA THR A 33 -15.80 23.58 -13.15
C THR A 33 -15.79 22.52 -12.04
N ILE A 34 -15.34 21.29 -12.34
CA ILE A 34 -15.23 20.22 -11.33
C ILE A 34 -14.29 20.64 -10.18
N ALA A 35 -13.10 21.13 -10.52
CA ALA A 35 -12.13 21.59 -9.52
C ALA A 35 -12.72 22.72 -8.66
N SER A 36 -13.38 23.69 -9.28
CA SER A 36 -13.98 24.82 -8.57
C SER A 36 -15.12 24.37 -7.64
N THR A 37 -15.93 23.40 -8.05
CA THR A 37 -16.97 22.80 -7.19
C THR A 37 -16.33 22.09 -6.00
N LEU A 38 -15.27 21.28 -6.20
CA LEU A 38 -14.59 20.61 -5.10
C LEU A 38 -13.99 21.60 -4.09
N GLU A 39 -13.34 22.66 -4.57
CA GLU A 39 -12.77 23.71 -3.71
C GLU A 39 -13.83 24.48 -2.91
N LYS A 40 -15.02 24.69 -3.48
CA LYS A 40 -16.15 25.33 -2.76
C LYS A 40 -16.55 24.56 -1.51
N PHE A 41 -16.51 23.23 -1.56
CA PHE A 41 -16.87 22.36 -0.43
C PHE A 41 -15.67 21.97 0.44
N ALA A 42 -14.46 22.35 0.05
CA ALA A 42 -13.24 21.98 0.76
C ALA A 42 -13.09 22.77 2.06
N HIS A 43 -12.68 22.06 3.10
CA HIS A 43 -12.39 22.63 4.41
C HIS A 43 -10.99 22.26 4.86
N LYS A 44 -10.37 23.11 5.67
CA LYS A 44 -9.13 22.77 6.36
C LYS A 44 -9.44 21.84 7.54
N PRO A 45 -8.90 20.62 7.59
CA PRO A 45 -9.14 19.71 8.70
C PRO A 45 -8.45 20.21 9.96
N LYS A 46 -9.08 20.01 11.13
CA LYS A 46 -8.39 20.21 12.42
C LYS A 46 -7.49 19.00 12.69
N LEU A 47 -6.18 19.23 12.73
CA LEU A 47 -5.22 18.19 13.06
C LEU A 47 -5.37 17.74 14.50
N LYS A 48 -5.37 16.41 14.70
CA LYS A 48 -5.28 15.81 16.02
C LYS A 48 -3.81 15.88 16.48
N GLU A 49 -3.60 16.20 17.76
CA GLU A 49 -2.25 16.27 18.35
C GLU A 49 -1.46 14.97 18.15
N ASP A 50 -2.16 13.83 18.23
CA ASP A 50 -1.57 12.50 18.07
C ASP A 50 -1.67 11.94 16.62
N SER A 51 -1.76 12.82 15.62
CA SER A 51 -1.87 12.43 14.21
C SER A 51 -0.56 11.86 13.66
N ALA A 52 -0.63 11.14 12.53
CA ALA A 52 0.56 10.65 11.85
C ALA A 52 1.50 11.79 11.40
N TRP A 53 0.93 12.98 11.14
CA TRP A 53 1.69 14.16 10.71
C TRP A 53 2.68 14.64 11.78
N THR A 54 2.26 14.66 13.05
CA THR A 54 3.15 15.09 14.16
C THR A 54 4.26 14.07 14.46
N ARG A 55 4.16 12.87 13.89
CA ARG A 55 5.13 11.78 14.02
C ARG A 55 5.99 11.61 12.77
N LEU A 56 5.87 12.49 11.78
CA LEU A 56 6.47 12.29 10.46
C LEU A 56 8.00 12.22 10.53
N ASP A 57 8.64 13.04 11.37
CA ASP A 57 10.10 13.04 11.53
C ASP A 57 10.63 11.69 12.03
N ILE A 58 9.99 11.11 13.05
CA ILE A 58 10.39 9.82 13.61
C ILE A 58 10.02 8.65 12.68
N ILE A 59 8.91 8.76 11.95
CA ILE A 59 8.55 7.80 10.89
C ILE A 59 9.61 7.83 9.78
N ASN A 60 9.97 9.01 9.29
CA ASN A 60 11.00 9.18 8.26
C ASN A 60 12.35 8.66 8.74
N LYS A 61 12.73 8.93 9.99
CA LYS A 61 13.96 8.41 10.61
C LYS A 61 13.99 6.88 10.64
N CYS A 62 12.92 6.23 11.09
CA CYS A 62 12.88 4.78 11.28
C CYS A 62 12.65 4.01 9.96
N PHE A 63 11.76 4.49 9.10
CA PHE A 63 11.37 3.81 7.86
C PHE A 63 12.21 4.22 6.64
N SER A 64 13.25 5.06 6.81
CA SER A 64 14.23 5.35 5.76
C SER A 64 15.33 4.30 5.63
N LYS A 65 15.40 3.34 6.56
CA LYS A 65 16.41 2.28 6.52
C LYS A 65 16.23 1.36 5.31
N LYS A 66 17.31 0.63 4.97
CA LYS A 66 17.39 -0.18 3.75
C LYS A 66 16.69 -1.53 3.90
N THR A 67 16.80 -2.17 5.05
CA THR A 67 16.26 -3.51 5.32
C THR A 67 15.13 -3.45 6.36
N VAL A 68 14.31 -4.49 6.41
CA VAL A 68 13.24 -4.60 7.41
C VAL A 68 13.82 -4.71 8.81
N GLU A 69 14.93 -5.42 8.94
CA GLU A 69 15.71 -5.58 10.16
C GLU A 69 16.20 -4.24 10.70
N ASP A 70 16.77 -3.39 9.83
CA ASP A 70 17.22 -2.06 10.24
C ASP A 70 16.05 -1.15 10.63
N ILE A 71 14.91 -1.25 9.93
CA ILE A 71 13.68 -0.51 10.29
C ILE A 71 13.23 -0.94 11.69
N LEU A 72 13.16 -2.25 11.95
CA LEU A 72 12.73 -2.80 13.23
C LEU A 72 13.69 -2.38 14.36
N SER A 73 14.99 -2.52 14.14
CA SER A 73 16.03 -2.09 15.09
C SER A 73 15.96 -0.58 15.38
N SER A 74 15.71 0.23 14.35
CA SER A 74 15.52 1.67 14.53
C SER A 74 14.29 1.98 15.38
N LEU A 75 13.16 1.31 15.14
CA LEU A 75 11.95 1.49 15.96
C LEU A 75 12.17 1.04 17.41
N GLU A 76 12.84 -0.09 17.62
CA GLU A 76 13.17 -0.62 18.95
C GLU A 76 14.11 0.31 19.73
N THR A 77 15.02 0.99 19.04
CA THR A 77 15.88 2.00 19.66
C THR A 77 15.09 3.26 20.04
N GLU A 78 14.29 3.80 19.12
CA GLU A 78 13.53 5.04 19.37
C GLU A 78 12.44 4.86 20.44
N VAL A 79 11.82 3.69 20.53
CA VAL A 79 10.76 3.44 21.53
C VAL A 79 11.30 3.47 22.97
N LEU A 80 12.58 3.19 23.19
CA LEU A 80 13.21 3.30 24.51
C LEU A 80 13.25 4.75 25.02
N SER A 81 13.44 5.71 24.11
CA SER A 81 13.57 7.13 24.44
C SER A 81 12.21 7.82 24.63
N CYS A 82 11.23 7.53 23.77
CA CYS A 82 10.00 8.33 23.72
C CYS A 82 8.73 7.57 24.15
N LYS A 83 8.80 6.23 24.33
CA LYS A 83 7.71 5.34 24.79
C LYS A 83 6.34 5.57 24.14
N HIS A 84 6.28 6.06 22.90
CA HIS A 84 5.02 6.29 22.23
C HIS A 84 4.31 4.96 21.90
N LYS A 85 3.03 4.84 22.29
CA LYS A 85 2.19 3.65 22.08
C LYS A 85 2.16 3.18 20.62
N TRP A 86 2.20 4.12 19.66
CA TRP A 86 2.16 3.76 18.24
C TRP A 86 3.40 2.99 17.79
N MET A 87 4.59 3.27 18.34
CA MET A 87 5.82 2.55 17.99
C MET A 87 5.76 1.11 18.47
N VAL A 88 5.28 0.90 19.71
CA VAL A 88 5.08 -0.46 20.25
C VAL A 88 4.12 -1.24 19.36
N ASN A 89 3.02 -0.61 18.92
CA ASN A 89 2.09 -1.23 17.99
C ASN A 89 2.73 -1.54 16.63
N ALA A 90 3.56 -0.63 16.10
CA ALA A 90 4.25 -0.84 14.83
C ALA A 90 5.25 -2.01 14.91
N ILE A 91 6.08 -2.06 15.96
CA ILE A 91 7.01 -3.16 16.25
C ILE A 91 6.27 -4.49 16.32
N ASN A 92 5.18 -4.55 17.10
CA ASN A 92 4.38 -5.76 17.23
C ASN A 92 3.74 -6.18 15.90
N SER A 93 3.29 -5.21 15.08
CA SER A 93 2.70 -5.48 13.77
C SER A 93 3.73 -6.04 12.80
N ILE A 94 4.95 -5.48 12.78
CA ILE A 94 6.06 -5.98 11.96
C ILE A 94 6.44 -7.40 12.41
N LYS A 95 6.59 -7.65 13.72
CA LYS A 95 6.93 -8.98 14.24
C LYS A 95 5.85 -10.05 14.02
N TYR A 96 4.59 -9.63 13.87
CA TYR A 96 3.47 -10.54 13.61
C TYR A 96 3.31 -10.90 12.13
N ALA A 97 3.75 -10.03 11.21
CA ALA A 97 3.60 -10.24 9.77
C ALA A 97 4.56 -11.31 9.22
N SER A 98 4.27 -11.82 8.01
CA SER A 98 5.18 -12.74 7.31
C SER A 98 6.52 -12.04 7.02
N PRO A 99 7.65 -12.63 7.47
CA PRO A 99 8.98 -12.10 7.16
C PRO A 99 9.24 -11.96 5.65
N THR A 100 8.79 -12.95 4.87
CA THR A 100 8.92 -12.95 3.41
C THR A 100 8.12 -11.80 2.79
N CYS A 101 6.85 -11.63 3.17
CA CYS A 101 6.01 -10.55 2.64
C CYS A 101 6.54 -9.16 3.03
N LEU A 102 7.09 -8.99 4.23
CA LEU A 102 7.70 -7.71 4.63
C LEU A 102 8.86 -7.30 3.72
N LYS A 103 9.75 -8.25 3.38
CA LYS A 103 10.90 -7.97 2.50
C LYS A 103 10.47 -7.72 1.05
N ILE A 104 9.53 -8.52 0.53
CA ILE A 104 8.93 -8.28 -0.80
C ILE A 104 8.32 -6.87 -0.87
N PHE A 105 7.52 -6.51 0.13
CA PHE A 105 6.84 -5.21 0.16
C PHE A 105 7.82 -4.04 0.26
N LEU A 106 8.85 -4.17 1.10
CA LEU A 106 9.89 -3.14 1.18
C LEU A 106 10.60 -2.97 -0.16
N LYS A 107 11.00 -4.06 -0.82
CA LYS A 107 11.63 -4.01 -2.16
C LYS A 107 10.70 -3.36 -3.20
N SER A 108 9.45 -3.80 -3.29
CA SER A 108 8.44 -3.23 -4.21
C SER A 108 8.27 -1.72 -4.03
N ILE A 109 8.15 -1.23 -2.78
CA ILE A 109 8.08 0.23 -2.51
C ILE A 109 9.35 0.95 -2.97
N ARG A 110 10.54 0.37 -2.74
CA ARG A 110 11.80 1.05 -3.06
C ARG A 110 12.03 1.13 -4.55
N GLU A 111 11.78 0.06 -5.29
CA GLU A 111 11.90 0.03 -6.76
C GLU A 111 10.82 0.90 -7.41
N GLY A 112 9.59 0.84 -6.91
CA GLY A 112 8.46 1.62 -7.43
C GLY A 112 8.63 3.13 -7.36
N ARG A 113 9.58 3.66 -6.56
CA ARG A 113 9.89 5.10 -6.51
C ARG A 113 10.49 5.65 -7.80
N SER A 114 11.15 4.79 -8.56
CA SER A 114 11.79 5.13 -9.84
C SER A 114 11.05 4.56 -11.04
N SER A 115 9.94 3.87 -10.82
CA SER A 115 9.17 3.18 -11.87
C SER A 115 7.89 3.93 -12.24
N THR A 116 7.40 3.66 -13.43
CA THR A 116 6.07 4.06 -13.89
C THR A 116 4.99 3.21 -13.23
N VAL A 117 3.74 3.69 -13.25
CA VAL A 117 2.59 2.92 -12.75
C VAL A 117 2.43 1.58 -13.49
N GLU A 118 2.72 1.55 -14.79
CA GLU A 118 2.66 0.31 -15.59
C GLU A 118 3.69 -0.71 -15.11
N GLU A 119 4.94 -0.30 -14.90
CA GLU A 119 5.99 -1.18 -14.39
C GLU A 119 5.65 -1.69 -12.98
N CYS A 120 5.15 -0.82 -12.10
CA CYS A 120 4.70 -1.24 -10.76
C CYS A 120 3.59 -2.31 -10.84
N LEU A 121 2.59 -2.10 -11.71
CA LEU A 121 1.49 -3.07 -11.88
C LEU A 121 1.97 -4.40 -12.46
N ARG A 122 2.93 -4.38 -13.39
CA ARG A 122 3.55 -5.60 -13.94
C ARG A 122 4.32 -6.35 -12.85
N ASN A 123 5.12 -5.66 -12.05
CA ASN A 123 5.86 -6.27 -10.94
C ASN A 123 4.92 -6.86 -9.88
N ASP A 124 3.90 -6.10 -9.47
CA ASP A 124 2.89 -6.58 -8.52
C ASP A 124 2.15 -7.81 -9.05
N TYR A 125 1.87 -7.86 -10.35
CA TYR A 125 1.27 -9.03 -10.99
C TYR A 125 2.16 -10.27 -10.95
N ILE A 126 3.46 -10.12 -11.26
CA ILE A 126 4.44 -11.22 -11.17
C ILE A 126 4.52 -11.75 -9.73
N ILE A 127 4.63 -10.85 -8.75
CA ILE A 127 4.67 -11.21 -7.31
C ILE A 127 3.42 -12.01 -6.93
N VAL A 128 2.23 -11.56 -7.33
CA VAL A 128 0.96 -12.24 -7.03
C VAL A 128 0.88 -13.60 -7.72
N ARG A 129 1.37 -13.76 -8.96
CA ARG A 129 1.44 -15.08 -9.62
C ARG A 129 2.24 -16.09 -8.80
N HIS A 130 3.41 -15.71 -8.30
CA HIS A 130 4.19 -16.58 -7.42
C HIS A 130 3.44 -16.96 -6.13
N MET A 131 2.77 -15.97 -5.50
CA MET A 131 2.01 -16.20 -4.28
C MET A 131 0.84 -17.15 -4.49
N LEU A 132 0.07 -16.96 -5.57
CA LEU A 132 -1.11 -17.78 -5.88
C LEU A 132 -0.74 -19.19 -6.35
N ARG A 133 0.35 -19.34 -7.12
CA ARG A 133 0.85 -20.64 -7.59
C ARG A 133 1.58 -21.42 -6.49
N ARG A 134 1.88 -20.79 -5.34
CA ARG A 134 2.55 -21.43 -4.19
C ARG A 134 3.95 -21.98 -4.53
N THR A 135 4.60 -21.42 -5.56
CA THR A 135 5.87 -21.95 -6.10
C THR A 135 7.05 -21.72 -5.17
N LEU A 136 7.05 -20.58 -4.46
CA LEU A 136 8.16 -20.18 -3.59
C LEU A 136 7.81 -20.32 -2.10
N ASN A 137 6.56 -20.02 -1.74
CA ASN A 137 6.12 -19.87 -0.35
C ASN A 137 4.59 -20.03 -0.24
N ASN A 138 4.10 -20.34 0.97
CA ASN A 138 2.69 -20.60 1.27
C ASN A 138 2.02 -19.56 2.19
N ASP A 139 2.72 -18.50 2.57
CA ASP A 139 2.30 -17.50 3.55
C ASP A 139 1.03 -16.75 3.10
N PHE A 140 0.81 -16.55 1.80
CA PHE A 140 -0.45 -15.96 1.33
C PHE A 140 -1.67 -16.78 1.78
N PHE A 141 -1.61 -18.10 1.60
CA PHE A 141 -2.68 -19.02 2.00
C PHE A 141 -2.72 -19.21 3.52
N GLU A 142 -1.56 -19.32 4.17
CA GLU A 142 -1.48 -19.46 5.63
C GLU A 142 -2.02 -18.23 6.36
N GLY A 143 -1.70 -17.03 5.87
CA GLY A 143 -2.21 -15.77 6.40
C GLY A 143 -3.73 -15.68 6.21
N SER A 144 -4.21 -16.07 5.02
CA SER A 144 -5.64 -16.13 4.74
C SER A 144 -6.35 -17.11 5.67
N ARG A 145 -5.79 -18.32 5.86
CA ARG A 145 -6.27 -19.33 6.81
C ARG A 145 -6.39 -18.76 8.21
N ALA A 146 -5.29 -18.22 8.75
CA ALA A 146 -5.22 -17.73 10.12
C ALA A 146 -6.16 -16.55 10.40
N MET A 147 -6.38 -15.68 9.41
CA MET A 147 -7.17 -14.46 9.59
C MET A 147 -8.65 -14.63 9.26
N PHE A 148 -8.99 -15.37 8.20
CA PHE A 148 -10.34 -15.37 7.63
C PHE A 148 -11.06 -16.71 7.76
N PHE A 149 -10.36 -17.84 7.64
CA PHE A 149 -10.97 -19.16 7.69
C PHE A 149 -11.01 -19.73 9.11
N ASP A 150 -9.85 -20.06 9.67
CA ASP A 150 -9.74 -20.65 11.01
C ASP A 150 -9.86 -19.57 12.10
N LYS A 151 -9.52 -18.32 11.75
CA LYS A 151 -9.59 -17.14 12.65
C LYS A 151 -8.81 -17.32 13.95
N ASP A 152 -7.78 -18.17 13.94
CA ASP A 152 -6.93 -18.43 15.10
C ASP A 152 -5.96 -17.28 15.40
N LYS A 153 -5.74 -16.37 14.44
CA LYS A 153 -4.75 -15.28 14.51
C LYS A 153 -3.34 -15.78 14.88
N ARG A 154 -3.00 -16.99 14.43
CA ARG A 154 -1.72 -17.67 14.70
C ARG A 154 -1.14 -18.23 13.40
N PRO A 155 -0.77 -17.35 12.45
CA PRO A 155 -0.17 -17.79 11.21
C PRO A 155 1.21 -18.44 11.46
N LYS A 156 1.49 -19.51 10.72
CA LYS A 156 2.74 -20.27 10.76
C LYS A 156 3.59 -19.94 9.53
N TRP A 157 4.23 -18.79 9.57
CA TRP A 157 5.06 -18.30 8.47
C TRP A 157 6.26 -19.19 8.19
N LYS A 158 6.65 -19.30 6.91
CA LYS A 158 7.81 -20.08 6.49
C LYS A 158 8.71 -19.31 5.50
N PRO A 159 9.89 -18.83 5.92
CA PRO A 159 10.49 -19.00 7.24
C PRO A 159 9.85 -18.09 8.31
N PRO A 160 9.98 -18.44 9.61
CA PRO A 160 9.37 -17.69 10.70
C PRO A 160 10.14 -16.44 11.11
N ARG A 161 11.41 -16.25 10.68
CA ARG A 161 12.24 -15.10 11.06
C ARG A 161 12.75 -14.30 9.87
N LEU A 162 13.03 -13.01 10.09
CA LEU A 162 13.53 -12.10 9.05
C LEU A 162 14.90 -12.53 8.53
N GLU A 163 15.79 -12.96 9.43
CA GLU A 163 17.17 -13.31 9.13
C GLU A 163 17.27 -14.57 8.25
N GLU A 164 16.22 -15.38 8.22
CA GLU A 164 16.13 -16.61 7.41
C GLU A 164 15.65 -16.34 5.98
N VAL A 165 15.17 -15.13 5.68
CA VAL A 165 14.75 -14.74 4.33
C VAL A 165 15.92 -14.07 3.62
N SER A 166 16.58 -14.78 2.70
CA SER A 166 17.67 -14.20 1.91
C SER A 166 17.16 -13.22 0.84
N GLU A 167 18.03 -12.29 0.44
CA GLU A 167 17.73 -11.38 -0.68
C GLU A 167 17.50 -12.14 -1.99
N GLU A 168 18.30 -13.18 -2.26
CA GLU A 168 18.13 -14.05 -3.43
C GLU A 168 16.75 -14.74 -3.44
N PHE A 169 16.25 -15.15 -2.27
CA PHE A 169 14.91 -15.74 -2.19
C PHE A 169 13.81 -14.72 -2.48
N VAL A 170 13.98 -13.48 -2.03
CA VAL A 170 13.04 -12.38 -2.34
C VAL A 170 13.08 -12.05 -3.83
N GLU A 171 14.26 -12.03 -4.45
CA GLU A 171 14.44 -11.74 -5.89
C GLU A 171 13.62 -12.68 -6.77
N LYS A 172 13.48 -13.95 -6.37
CA LYS A 172 12.69 -14.95 -7.09
C LYS A 172 11.22 -14.55 -7.27
N PHE A 173 10.67 -13.65 -6.44
CA PHE A 173 9.29 -13.15 -6.59
C PHE A 173 9.14 -12.06 -7.66
N PHE A 174 10.25 -11.53 -8.18
CA PHE A 174 10.29 -10.46 -9.18
C PHE A 174 10.73 -10.98 -10.56
N ILE A 175 11.04 -12.28 -10.67
CA ILE A 175 11.41 -12.94 -11.92
C ILE A 175 10.14 -13.50 -12.53
N ASP A 176 9.96 -13.37 -13.83
CA ASP A 176 8.77 -13.91 -14.49
C ASP A 176 8.65 -15.42 -14.28
N VAL A 177 7.44 -15.90 -14.13
CA VAL A 177 7.18 -17.34 -14.01
C VAL A 177 7.08 -17.95 -15.41
N ASP A 178 7.58 -19.18 -15.55
CA ASP A 178 7.48 -19.93 -16.81
C ASP A 178 6.05 -19.90 -17.37
N ASN A 179 5.97 -19.73 -18.71
CA ASN A 179 4.72 -19.61 -19.47
C ASN A 179 3.76 -20.75 -19.12
N ASP A 180 2.76 -20.41 -18.33
CA ASP A 180 1.63 -21.23 -17.96
C ASP A 180 0.43 -20.73 -18.79
N GLU A 181 -0.22 -21.63 -19.53
CA GLU A 181 -1.33 -21.27 -20.44
C GLU A 181 -2.47 -20.55 -19.71
N ASP A 182 -2.63 -20.80 -18.41
CA ASP A 182 -3.67 -20.17 -17.59
C ASP A 182 -3.30 -18.76 -17.10
N TRP A 183 -2.03 -18.36 -17.21
CA TRP A 183 -1.52 -17.09 -16.69
C TRP A 183 -0.77 -16.29 -17.75
N ASN A 184 -1.52 -15.62 -18.63
CA ASN A 184 -0.99 -14.65 -19.59
C ASN A 184 -0.40 -13.42 -18.88
N ASP A 185 0.49 -12.71 -19.58
CA ASP A 185 1.03 -11.42 -19.14
C ASP A 185 -0.07 -10.39 -18.90
N LEU A 186 0.20 -9.45 -17.99
CA LEU A 186 -0.71 -8.34 -17.71
C LEU A 186 -0.80 -7.41 -18.93
N GLY A 187 -1.91 -7.52 -19.67
CA GLY A 187 -2.26 -6.61 -20.75
C GLY A 187 -2.91 -5.33 -20.22
N LEU A 188 -2.15 -4.25 -20.10
CA LEU A 188 -2.69 -2.95 -19.71
C LEU A 188 -3.33 -2.24 -20.91
N PRO A 189 -4.49 -1.57 -20.72
CA PRO A 189 -5.14 -0.83 -21.80
C PRO A 189 -4.30 0.40 -22.19
N ASP A 190 -4.19 0.64 -23.50
CA ASP A 190 -3.56 1.87 -24.01
C ASP A 190 -4.40 3.09 -23.60
N ARG A 191 -3.78 3.96 -22.78
CA ARG A 191 -4.40 5.22 -22.32
C ARG A 191 -4.74 6.18 -23.45
N ASN A 192 -4.16 6.03 -24.64
CA ASN A 192 -4.45 6.88 -25.81
C ASN A 192 -5.72 6.51 -26.57
N ARG A 193 -6.42 5.44 -26.19
CA ARG A 193 -7.73 5.13 -26.75
C ARG A 193 -8.75 6.14 -26.22
N LYS A 194 -8.99 7.23 -26.97
CA LYS A 194 -10.14 8.11 -26.78
C LYS A 194 -11.37 7.23 -26.53
N MET A 195 -11.90 7.23 -25.31
CA MET A 195 -13.17 6.59 -25.01
C MET A 195 -14.19 7.18 -25.99
N LYS A 196 -14.64 6.38 -26.96
CA LYS A 196 -15.84 6.71 -27.72
C LYS A 196 -16.96 6.66 -26.70
N ILE A 197 -17.27 7.80 -26.09
CA ILE A 197 -18.49 7.98 -25.32
C ILE A 197 -19.61 7.84 -26.34
N SER A 198 -20.16 6.63 -26.49
CA SER A 198 -21.40 6.41 -27.21
C SER A 198 -22.48 7.15 -26.46
N LYS A 199 -23.01 8.21 -27.06
CA LYS A 199 -24.24 8.87 -26.59
C LYS A 199 -25.33 7.80 -26.49
N LEU A 200 -25.84 7.57 -25.28
CA LEU A 200 -27.16 6.99 -25.04
C LEU A 200 -28.19 8.12 -25.15
#